data_AF-A0A7S1IH17-F1
#
_entry.id   AF-A0A7S1IH17-F1
#
_cell.length_a   1.000
_cell.length_b   1.000
_cell.length_c   1.000
_cell.angle_alpha   90.00
_cell.angle_beta   90.00
_cell.angle_gamma   90.00
#
_symmetry.space_group_name_H-M   'P 1'
#
loop_
_entity.id
_entity.type
_entity.pdbx_description
1 polymer ?
#
loop_
_entity_poly.entity_id
_entity_poly.type
_entity_poly.pdbx_seq_one_letter_code
_entity_poly.pdbx_strand_id
1 'polypeptide(L)'
;DKAVVYYRNAVASDTSKSLLRHDLADLYWCLGSYDKAEAVLKECLAQENSKPEDLQGTLNKVKTMLMLAKVHKSANDIKAAIDDLIQARVFQSLVLNKIRGEQVDTIYKERNNAASICYQLGEFYNEQRSHEKASTYFNEALKHDQTHEKSMLALAKLYLHKREYDGSEQQCQALLQVDPANVEAVMM
;
A
#
# COMPACT_ATOMS: atom_id res chain seq x y z
N ASP A 1 -18.73 13.06 16.74
CA ASP A 1 -20.15 12.67 16.59
C ASP A 1 -20.88 13.30 15.40
N LYS A 2 -20.97 14.63 15.27
CA LYS A 2 -21.69 15.27 14.13
C LYS A 2 -21.17 14.86 12.74
N ALA A 3 -19.85 14.71 12.58
CA ALA A 3 -19.23 14.26 11.32
C ALA A 3 -19.63 12.80 10.96
N VAL A 4 -19.63 11.87 11.92
CA VAL A 4 -20.02 10.47 11.68
C VAL A 4 -21.48 10.39 11.22
N VAL A 5 -22.37 11.15 11.84
CA VAL A 5 -23.79 11.21 11.47
C VAL A 5 -23.96 11.79 10.07
N TYR A 6 -23.22 12.84 9.74
CA TYR A 6 -23.23 13.44 8.40
C TYR A 6 -22.79 12.44 7.32
N TYR A 7 -21.64 11.77 7.51
CA TYR A 7 -21.15 10.78 6.55
C TYR A 7 -22.05 9.54 6.46
N ARG A 8 -22.61 9.08 7.58
CA ARG A 8 -23.57 7.96 7.57
C ARG A 8 -24.84 8.32 6.79
N ASN A 9 -25.37 9.52 6.98
CA ASN A 9 -26.53 10.00 6.23
C ASN A 9 -26.21 10.19 4.74
N ALA A 10 -25.00 10.69 4.43
CA ALA A 10 -24.54 10.85 3.06
C ALA A 10 -24.40 9.49 2.34
N VAL A 11 -23.80 8.49 3.00
CA VAL A 11 -23.67 7.12 2.48
C VAL A 11 -25.03 6.45 2.32
N ALA A 12 -26.00 6.74 3.20
CA ALA A 12 -27.37 6.24 3.09
C ALA A 12 -28.15 6.90 1.93
N SER A 13 -27.84 8.16 1.60
CA SER A 13 -28.49 8.90 0.51
C SER A 13 -27.91 8.60 -0.88
N ASP A 14 -26.63 8.24 -0.96
CA ASP A 14 -25.94 7.96 -2.22
C ASP A 14 -25.05 6.72 -2.07
N THR A 15 -25.70 5.56 -2.20
CA THR A 15 -25.10 4.22 -2.06
C THR A 15 -24.03 3.95 -3.13
N SER A 16 -23.87 4.80 -4.13
CA SER A 16 -22.96 4.56 -5.26
C SER A 16 -21.53 5.07 -5.04
N LYS A 17 -21.31 5.96 -4.06
CA LYS A 17 -20.02 6.65 -3.88
C LYS A 17 -19.09 5.91 -2.93
N SER A 18 -18.19 5.11 -3.50
CA SER A 18 -17.09 4.43 -2.78
C SER A 18 -16.19 5.41 -2.01
N LEU A 19 -16.00 6.63 -2.53
CA LEU A 19 -15.25 7.70 -1.85
C LEU A 19 -15.84 8.07 -0.48
N LEU A 20 -17.17 8.21 -0.37
CA LEU A 20 -17.82 8.57 0.91
C LEU A 20 -17.69 7.44 1.94
N ARG A 21 -17.63 6.19 1.49
CA ARG A 21 -17.38 5.03 2.36
C ARG A 21 -15.94 4.96 2.84
N HIS A 22 -14.99 5.29 1.98
CA HIS A 22 -13.59 5.45 2.38
C HIS A 22 -13.48 6.52 3.46
N ASP A 23 -14.05 7.71 3.25
CA ASP A 23 -14.00 8.79 4.25
C ASP A 23 -14.65 8.38 5.59
N LEU A 24 -15.78 7.67 5.54
CA LEU A 24 -16.44 7.15 6.73
C LEU A 24 -15.59 6.10 7.45
N ALA A 25 -14.92 5.21 6.71
CA ALA A 25 -14.03 4.21 7.29
C ALA A 25 -12.78 4.82 7.91
N ASP A 26 -12.17 5.83 7.28
CA ASP A 26 -11.07 6.60 7.86
C ASP A 26 -11.50 7.31 9.14
N LEU A 27 -12.71 7.86 9.18
CA LEU A 27 -13.26 8.47 10.39
C LEU A 27 -13.44 7.44 11.51
N TYR A 28 -13.99 6.25 11.22
CA TYR A 28 -14.10 5.18 12.22
C TYR A 28 -12.74 4.70 12.70
N TRP A 29 -11.76 4.60 11.80
CA TRP A 29 -10.39 4.25 12.16
C TRP A 29 -9.76 5.30 13.09
N CYS A 30 -9.90 6.59 12.79
CA CYS A 30 -9.44 7.69 13.65
C CYS A 30 -10.12 7.68 15.04
N LEU A 31 -11.34 7.16 15.13
CA LEU A 31 -12.08 7.00 16.38
C LEU A 31 -11.74 5.69 17.12
N GLY A 32 -10.79 4.90 16.61
CA GLY A 32 -10.42 3.59 17.17
C GLY A 32 -11.48 2.50 16.99
N SER A 33 -12.56 2.77 16.25
CA SER A 33 -13.65 1.83 15.97
C SER A 33 -13.31 0.93 14.78
N TYR A 34 -12.29 0.09 14.92
CA TYR A 34 -11.75 -0.74 13.83
C TYR A 34 -12.80 -1.68 13.23
N ASP A 35 -13.64 -2.33 14.04
CA ASP A 35 -14.69 -3.24 13.56
C ASP A 35 -15.68 -2.53 12.61
N LYS A 36 -16.03 -1.28 12.92
CA LYS A 36 -16.95 -0.48 12.08
C LYS A 36 -16.27 -0.02 10.81
N ALA A 37 -14.99 0.37 10.88
CA ALA A 37 -14.21 0.74 9.70
C ALA A 37 -14.12 -0.45 8.73
N GLU A 38 -13.81 -1.63 9.26
CA GLU A 38 -13.73 -2.87 8.49
C GLU A 38 -15.06 -3.23 7.84
N ALA A 39 -16.17 -3.17 8.58
CA ALA A 39 -17.50 -3.47 8.03
C ALA A 39 -17.86 -2.57 6.84
N VAL A 40 -17.62 -1.26 6.96
CA VAL A 40 -17.88 -0.28 5.88
C VAL A 40 -17.02 -0.57 4.64
N LEU A 41 -15.75 -0.93 4.83
CA LEU A 41 -14.84 -1.25 3.72
C LEU A 41 -15.21 -2.57 3.04
N LYS A 42 -15.59 -3.60 3.79
CA LYS A 42 -16.08 -4.88 3.23
C LYS A 42 -17.37 -4.69 2.43
N GLU A 43 -18.30 -3.87 2.91
CA GLU A 43 -19.50 -3.49 2.15
C GLU A 43 -19.13 -2.75 0.84
N CYS A 44 -18.17 -1.83 0.90
CA CYS A 44 -17.67 -1.12 -0.28
C CYS A 44 -17.10 -2.12 -1.31
N LEU A 45 -16.30 -3.08 -0.86
CA LEU A 45 -15.73 -4.12 -1.72
C LEU A 45 -16.79 -5.01 -2.36
N ALA A 46 -17.81 -5.43 -1.59
CA ALA A 46 -18.91 -6.25 -2.10
C ALA A 46 -19.69 -5.54 -3.22
N GLN A 47 -19.89 -4.22 -3.09
CA GLN A 47 -20.55 -3.41 -4.12
C GLN A 47 -19.70 -3.21 -5.38
N GLU A 48 -18.37 -3.07 -5.25
CA GLU A 48 -17.50 -2.99 -6.43
C GLU A 48 -17.32 -4.34 -7.11
N ASN A 49 -17.57 -5.45 -6.41
CA ASN A 49 -17.56 -6.79 -7.00
C ASN A 49 -18.86 -7.13 -7.75
N SER A 50 -19.98 -6.47 -7.45
CA SER A 50 -21.25 -6.68 -8.15
C SER A 50 -21.37 -5.87 -9.44
N LYS A 51 -20.50 -4.87 -9.65
CA LYS A 51 -20.46 -4.05 -10.86
C LYS A 51 -19.57 -4.66 -11.94
N PRO A 52 -19.81 -4.35 -13.23
CA PRO A 52 -18.88 -4.69 -14.31
C PRO A 52 -17.48 -4.15 -14.04
N GLU A 53 -16.46 -4.93 -14.38
CA GLU A 53 -15.08 -4.60 -14.04
C GLU A 53 -14.54 -3.47 -14.92
N ASP A 54 -14.44 -2.26 -14.36
CA ASP A 54 -13.86 -1.08 -15.00
C ASP A 54 -12.57 -0.61 -14.28
N LEU A 55 -11.86 0.34 -14.90
CA LEU A 55 -10.62 0.87 -14.31
C LEU A 55 -10.88 1.55 -12.96
N GLN A 56 -11.96 2.35 -12.86
CA GLN A 56 -12.29 3.09 -11.65
C GLN A 56 -12.69 2.17 -10.49
N GLY A 57 -13.50 1.14 -10.75
CA GLY A 57 -13.84 0.12 -9.78
C GLY A 57 -12.61 -0.66 -9.32
N THR A 58 -11.67 -0.96 -10.23
CA THR A 58 -10.41 -1.62 -9.84
C THR A 58 -9.55 -0.71 -8.94
N LEU A 59 -9.44 0.58 -9.25
CA LEU A 59 -8.76 1.57 -8.39
C LEU A 59 -9.42 1.70 -7.02
N ASN A 60 -10.76 1.68 -6.97
CA ASN A 60 -11.50 1.70 -5.71
C ASN A 60 -11.25 0.43 -4.89
N LYS A 61 -11.11 -0.74 -5.53
CA LYS A 61 -10.74 -2.00 -4.86
C LYS A 61 -9.33 -1.92 -4.26
N VAL A 62 -8.34 -1.39 -5.01
CA VAL A 62 -6.99 -1.13 -4.47
C VAL A 62 -7.08 -0.27 -3.22
N LYS A 63 -7.71 0.91 -3.31
CA LYS A 63 -7.84 1.82 -2.17
C LYS A 63 -8.52 1.15 -0.97
N THR A 64 -9.59 0.40 -1.21
CA THR A 64 -10.32 -0.32 -0.15
C THR A 64 -9.42 -1.34 0.55
N MET A 65 -8.65 -2.12 -0.20
CA MET A 65 -7.71 -3.10 0.38
C MET A 65 -6.59 -2.44 1.19
N LEU A 66 -6.05 -1.30 0.73
CA LEU A 66 -5.04 -0.56 1.50
C LEU A 66 -5.60 0.00 2.81
N MET A 67 -6.85 0.45 2.81
CA MET A 67 -7.53 0.90 4.01
C MET A 67 -7.81 -0.25 4.97
N LEU A 68 -8.23 -1.41 4.46
CA LEU A 68 -8.41 -2.61 5.29
C LEU A 68 -7.09 -3.05 5.93
N ALA A 69 -6.00 -3.10 5.16
CA ALA A 69 -4.68 -3.42 5.69
C ALA A 69 -4.25 -2.46 6.82
N LYS A 70 -4.52 -1.16 6.67
CA LYS A 70 -4.27 -0.15 7.70
C LYS A 70 -5.13 -0.38 8.95
N VAL A 71 -6.41 -0.70 8.78
CA VAL A 71 -7.35 -1.01 9.87
C VAL A 71 -6.91 -2.26 10.62
N HIS A 72 -6.62 -3.36 9.92
CA HIS A 72 -6.16 -4.60 10.55
C HIS A 72 -4.79 -4.46 11.21
N LYS A 73 -3.84 -3.72 10.62
CA LYS A 73 -2.57 -3.39 11.29
C LYS A 73 -2.83 -2.69 12.62
N SER A 74 -3.77 -1.75 12.65
CA SER A 74 -4.12 -0.97 13.86
C SER A 74 -4.90 -1.80 14.88
N ALA A 75 -5.67 -2.79 14.42
CA ALA A 75 -6.32 -3.79 15.25
C ALA A 75 -5.37 -4.92 15.70
N ASN A 76 -4.08 -4.85 15.34
CA ASN A 76 -3.05 -5.86 15.62
C ASN A 76 -3.31 -7.23 14.94
N ASP A 77 -4.13 -7.27 13.90
CA ASP A 77 -4.31 -8.45 13.04
C ASP A 77 -3.35 -8.38 11.84
N ILE A 78 -2.10 -8.78 12.10
CA ILE A 78 -1.03 -8.73 11.10
C ILE A 78 -1.29 -9.68 9.93
N LYS A 79 -1.97 -10.82 10.16
CA LYS A 79 -2.23 -11.79 9.10
C LYS A 79 -3.23 -11.24 8.09
N ALA A 80 -4.34 -10.71 8.58
CA ALA A 80 -5.34 -10.08 7.71
C ALA A 80 -4.74 -8.86 6.97
N ALA A 81 -3.90 -8.06 7.63
CA ALA A 81 -3.24 -6.93 6.98
C ALA A 81 -2.31 -7.35 5.82
N ILE A 82 -1.59 -8.48 5.96
CA ILE A 82 -0.76 -9.03 4.88
C ILE A 82 -1.65 -9.54 3.73
N ASP A 83 -2.73 -10.26 4.04
CA ASP A 83 -3.64 -10.80 3.04
C ASP A 83 -4.29 -9.67 2.22
N ASP A 84 -4.71 -8.59 2.87
CA ASP A 84 -5.26 -7.39 2.22
C ASP A 84 -4.24 -6.71 1.31
N LEU A 85 -2.98 -6.58 1.73
CA LEU A 85 -1.92 -6.02 0.89
C LEU A 85 -1.60 -6.91 -0.32
N ILE A 86 -1.66 -8.23 -0.16
CA ILE A 86 -1.51 -9.17 -1.28
C ILE A 86 -2.64 -8.94 -2.29
N GLN A 87 -3.89 -8.78 -1.83
CA GLN A 87 -5.02 -8.48 -2.70
C GLN A 87 -4.87 -7.09 -3.35
N ALA A 88 -4.43 -6.07 -2.60
CA ALA A 88 -4.17 -4.74 -3.14
C ALA A 88 -3.13 -4.79 -4.27
N ARG A 89 -2.05 -5.58 -4.10
CA ARG A 89 -1.03 -5.79 -5.13
C ARG A 89 -1.61 -6.44 -6.39
N VAL A 90 -2.48 -7.45 -6.24
CA VAL A 90 -3.14 -8.11 -7.37
C VAL A 90 -4.00 -7.11 -8.14
N PHE A 91 -4.85 -6.34 -7.45
CA PHE A 91 -5.65 -5.30 -8.11
C PHE A 91 -4.78 -4.20 -8.74
N GLN A 92 -3.67 -3.83 -8.12
CA GLN A 92 -2.74 -2.83 -8.66
C GLN A 92 -2.08 -3.32 -9.96
N SER A 93 -1.71 -4.60 -10.03
CA SER A 93 -1.23 -5.21 -11.28
C SER A 93 -2.29 -5.18 -12.37
N LEU A 94 -3.55 -5.45 -12.03
CA LEU A 94 -4.68 -5.32 -12.98
C LEU A 94 -4.86 -3.87 -13.46
N VAL A 95 -4.73 -2.88 -12.57
CA VAL A 95 -4.75 -1.45 -12.92
C VAL A 95 -3.64 -1.13 -13.93
N LEU A 96 -2.40 -1.52 -13.63
CA LEU A 96 -1.26 -1.28 -14.52
C LEU A 96 -1.43 -1.93 -15.91
N ASN A 97 -2.04 -3.12 -15.98
CA ASN A 97 -2.31 -3.80 -17.25
C ASN A 97 -3.44 -3.12 -18.06
N LYS A 98 -4.40 -2.49 -17.38
CA LYS A 98 -5.53 -1.78 -18.01
C LYS A 98 -5.16 -0.39 -18.50
N ILE A 99 -4.21 0.28 -17.84
CA ILE A 99 -3.72 1.59 -18.26
C ILE A 99 -2.85 1.42 -19.52
N ARG A 100 -3.46 1.55 -20.70
CA ARG A 100 -2.76 1.58 -21.98
C ARG A 100 -2.33 3.01 -22.32
N GLY A 101 -1.02 3.26 -22.37
CA GLY A 101 -0.33 4.24 -23.23
C GLY A 101 -0.66 5.74 -23.20
N GLU A 102 -1.80 6.18 -22.69
CA GLU A 102 -2.29 7.55 -22.99
C GLU A 102 -2.01 8.60 -21.89
N GLN A 103 -1.55 8.20 -20.70
CA GLN A 103 -1.20 9.14 -19.62
C GLN A 103 0.03 8.66 -18.84
N VAL A 104 1.22 9.08 -19.29
CA VAL A 104 2.51 8.73 -18.69
C VAL A 104 2.55 9.09 -17.20
N ASP A 105 2.00 10.24 -16.81
CA ASP A 105 1.94 10.68 -15.42
C ASP A 105 1.10 9.74 -14.55
N THR A 106 -0.04 9.27 -15.07
CA THR A 106 -0.90 8.29 -14.40
C THR A 106 -0.19 6.96 -14.24
N ILE A 107 0.54 6.49 -15.26
CA ILE A 107 1.35 5.26 -15.18
C ILE A 107 2.45 5.40 -14.12
N TYR A 108 3.14 6.55 -14.08
CA TYR A 108 4.18 6.81 -13.09
C TYR A 108 3.61 6.76 -11.66
N LYS A 109 2.48 7.45 -11.43
CA LYS A 109 1.79 7.44 -10.15
C LYS A 109 1.36 6.03 -9.74
N GLU A 110 0.78 5.25 -10.65
CA GLU A 110 0.35 3.89 -10.33
C GLU A 110 1.51 2.91 -10.14
N ARG A 111 2.66 3.15 -10.78
CA ARG A 111 3.89 2.40 -10.49
C ARG A 111 4.46 2.74 -9.11
N ASN A 112 4.45 4.01 -8.72
CA ASN A 112 4.85 4.42 -7.39
C ASN A 112 3.92 3.80 -6.32
N ASN A 113 2.62 3.79 -6.56
CA ASN A 113 1.65 3.07 -5.71
C ASN A 113 2.01 1.58 -5.59
N ALA A 114 2.27 0.90 -6.72
CA ALA A 114 2.68 -0.51 -6.71
C ALA A 114 3.97 -0.75 -5.92
N ALA A 115 4.96 0.14 -6.06
CA ALA A 115 6.19 0.09 -5.28
C ALA A 115 5.92 0.25 -3.78
N SER A 116 5.07 1.21 -3.38
CA SER A 116 4.69 1.41 -1.98
C SER A 116 3.96 0.19 -1.38
N ILE A 117 3.12 -0.50 -2.15
CA ILE A 117 2.42 -1.72 -1.68
C ILE A 117 3.43 -2.84 -1.44
N CYS A 118 4.36 -3.04 -2.37
CA CYS A 118 5.41 -4.04 -2.24
C CYS A 118 6.34 -3.72 -1.06
N TYR A 119 6.71 -2.45 -0.87
CA TYR A 119 7.49 -2.02 0.28
C TYR A 119 6.78 -2.34 1.61
N GLN A 120 5.48 -2.04 1.72
CA GLN A 120 4.72 -2.36 2.93
C GLN A 120 4.65 -3.87 3.22
N LEU A 121 4.48 -4.71 2.20
CA LEU A 121 4.60 -6.16 2.35
C LEU A 121 6.00 -6.57 2.84
N GLY A 122 7.04 -5.97 2.26
CA GLY A 122 8.42 -6.19 2.67
C GLY A 122 8.65 -5.88 4.15
N GLU A 123 8.15 -4.72 4.62
CA GLU A 123 8.23 -4.31 6.02
C GLU A 123 7.53 -5.31 6.94
N PHE A 124 6.31 -5.75 6.61
CA PHE A 124 5.60 -6.76 7.40
C PHE A 124 6.39 -8.07 7.50
N TYR A 125 6.95 -8.56 6.39
CA TYR A 125 7.77 -9.77 6.44
C TYR A 125 9.09 -9.54 7.19
N ASN A 126 9.65 -8.33 7.15
CA ASN A 126 10.85 -7.99 7.90
C ASN A 126 10.59 -7.95 9.41
N GLU A 127 9.48 -7.36 9.85
CA GLU A 127 8.99 -7.38 11.24
C GLU A 127 8.81 -8.83 11.73
N GLN A 128 8.32 -9.72 10.85
CA GLN A 128 8.15 -11.15 11.11
C GLN A 128 9.45 -11.97 10.98
N ARG A 129 10.62 -11.30 10.88
CA ARG A 129 11.96 -11.92 10.71
C ARG A 129 12.09 -12.82 9.49
N SER A 130 11.19 -12.69 8.52
CA SER A 130 11.22 -13.40 7.24
C SER A 130 12.02 -12.59 6.22
N HIS A 131 13.32 -12.43 6.48
CA HIS A 131 14.21 -11.53 5.73
C HIS A 131 14.31 -11.86 4.23
N GLU A 132 14.21 -13.14 3.85
CA GLU A 132 14.19 -13.57 2.45
C GLU A 132 12.94 -13.04 1.75
N LYS A 133 11.77 -13.21 2.37
CA LYS A 133 10.51 -12.68 1.81
C LYS A 133 10.53 -11.14 1.77
N ALA A 134 11.03 -10.50 2.82
CA ALA A 134 11.20 -9.06 2.84
C ALA A 134 12.05 -8.57 1.65
N SER A 135 13.23 -9.18 1.43
CA SER A 135 14.09 -8.84 0.29
C SER A 135 13.39 -9.04 -1.06
N THR A 136 12.56 -10.07 -1.21
CA THR A 136 11.83 -10.31 -2.47
C THR A 136 10.86 -9.18 -2.78
N TYR A 137 10.11 -8.70 -1.78
CA TYR A 137 9.14 -7.62 -1.93
C TYR A 137 9.81 -6.24 -2.06
N PHE A 138 10.91 -5.98 -1.35
CA PHE A 138 11.67 -4.74 -1.56
C PHE A 138 12.27 -4.66 -2.97
N ASN A 139 12.80 -5.77 -3.49
CA ASN A 139 13.27 -5.83 -4.88
C ASN A 139 12.10 -5.67 -5.88
N GLU A 140 10.94 -6.25 -5.59
CA GLU A 140 9.73 -6.04 -6.42
C GLU A 140 9.29 -4.57 -6.42
N ALA A 141 9.38 -3.87 -5.28
CA ALA A 141 9.13 -2.45 -5.22
C ALA A 141 10.06 -1.66 -6.15
N LEU A 142 11.36 -1.98 -6.15
CA LEU A 142 12.35 -1.34 -7.03
C LEU A 142 12.17 -1.68 -8.52
N LYS A 143 11.53 -2.80 -8.86
CA LYS A 143 11.13 -3.11 -10.25
C LYS A 143 10.02 -2.19 -10.74
N HIS A 144 9.12 -1.77 -9.85
CA HIS A 144 8.05 -0.82 -10.17
C HIS A 144 8.55 0.62 -10.19
N ASP A 145 9.35 1.00 -9.20
CA ASP A 145 9.95 2.32 -9.05
C ASP A 145 11.42 2.19 -8.61
N GLN A 146 12.32 2.36 -9.57
CA GLN A 146 13.77 2.29 -9.35
C GLN A 146 14.30 3.42 -8.47
N THR A 147 13.47 4.42 -8.12
CA THR A 147 13.83 5.55 -7.26
C THR A 147 13.16 5.46 -5.89
N HIS A 148 12.58 4.30 -5.53
CA HIS A 148 11.90 4.15 -4.25
C HIS A 148 12.88 4.06 -3.07
N GLU A 149 13.20 5.23 -2.51
CA GLU A 149 14.20 5.43 -1.46
C GLU A 149 14.04 4.47 -0.27
N LYS A 150 12.81 4.27 0.20
CA LYS A 150 12.53 3.42 1.37
C LYS A 150 12.90 1.96 1.15
N SER A 151 12.70 1.43 -0.07
CA SER A 151 13.06 0.05 -0.40
C SER A 151 14.57 -0.10 -0.57
N MET A 152 15.27 0.90 -1.14
CA MET A 152 16.72 0.91 -1.21
C MET A 152 17.34 0.86 0.19
N LEU A 153 16.85 1.73 1.07
CA LEU A 153 17.28 1.82 2.45
C LEU A 153 17.01 0.51 3.23
N ALA A 154 15.82 -0.07 3.06
CA ALA A 154 15.46 -1.33 3.71
C ALA A 154 16.32 -2.50 3.23
N LEU A 155 16.64 -2.55 1.92
CA LEU A 155 17.57 -3.55 1.38
C LEU A 155 18.99 -3.36 1.88
N ALA A 156 19.50 -2.13 1.91
CA ALA A 156 20.83 -1.83 2.45
C ALA A 156 20.96 -2.33 3.91
N LYS A 157 20.00 -1.98 4.77
CA LYS A 157 19.94 -2.46 6.16
C LYS A 157 19.89 -3.98 6.26
N LEU A 158 19.12 -4.64 5.39
CA LEU A 158 18.98 -6.09 5.37
C LEU A 158 20.28 -6.78 4.91
N TYR A 159 20.98 -6.20 3.94
CA TYR A 159 22.29 -6.67 3.49
C TYR A 159 23.37 -6.51 4.57
N LEU A 160 23.38 -5.39 5.30
CA LEU A 160 24.26 -5.22 6.48
C LEU A 160 24.01 -6.29 7.53
N HIS A 161 22.74 -6.58 7.85
CA HIS A 161 22.39 -7.62 8.79
C HIS A 161 22.85 -9.02 8.32
N LYS A 162 22.83 -9.26 7.00
CA LYS A 162 23.34 -10.49 6.37
C LYS A 162 24.87 -10.52 6.19
N ARG A 163 25.58 -9.43 6.53
CA ARG A 163 27.02 -9.23 6.29
C ARG A 163 27.40 -9.22 4.80
N GLU A 164 26.45 -8.88 3.94
CA GLU A 164 26.63 -8.69 2.50
C GLU A 164 26.98 -7.22 2.22
N TYR A 165 28.18 -6.79 2.60
CA TYR A 165 28.57 -5.38 2.58
C TYR A 165 28.56 -4.77 1.17
N ASP A 166 29.02 -5.51 0.16
CA ASP A 166 29.04 -5.05 -1.24
C ASP A 166 27.62 -4.70 -1.73
N GLY A 167 26.63 -5.54 -1.39
CA GLY A 167 25.23 -5.31 -1.74
C GLY A 167 24.64 -4.10 -1.00
N SER A 168 25.00 -3.91 0.27
CA SER A 168 24.61 -2.73 1.03
C SER A 168 25.19 -1.45 0.44
N GLU A 169 26.49 -1.43 0.14
CA GLU A 169 27.17 -0.27 -0.43
C GLU A 169 26.53 0.13 -1.76
N GLN A 170 26.23 -0.85 -2.63
CA GLN A 170 25.56 -0.59 -3.89
C GLN A 170 24.18 0.07 -3.70
N GLN A 171 23.39 -0.39 -2.72
CA GLN A 171 22.09 0.22 -2.44
C GLN A 171 22.22 1.61 -1.81
N CYS A 172 23.19 1.83 -0.92
CA CYS A 172 23.47 3.15 -0.35
C CYS A 172 23.92 4.15 -1.43
N GLN A 173 24.82 3.73 -2.33
CA GLN A 173 25.27 4.57 -3.45
C GLN A 173 24.11 4.92 -4.39
N ALA A 174 23.25 3.95 -4.73
CA ALA A 174 22.06 4.20 -5.53
C ALA A 174 21.09 5.18 -4.83
N LEU A 175 20.89 5.00 -3.52
CA LEU A 175 20.06 5.89 -2.71
C LEU A 175 20.62 7.30 -2.66
N LEU A 176 21.93 7.48 -2.50
CA LEU A 176 22.58 8.79 -2.49
C LEU A 176 22.57 9.48 -3.87
N GLN A 177 22.39 8.75 -4.97
CA GLN A 177 22.14 9.35 -6.28
C GLN A 177 20.72 9.92 -6.41
N VAL A 178 19.75 9.31 -5.71
CA VAL A 178 18.35 9.76 -5.69
C VAL A 178 18.15 10.88 -4.68
N ASP A 179 18.63 10.66 -3.44
CA ASP A 179 18.60 11.60 -2.33
C ASP A 179 20.01 11.75 -1.72
N PRO A 180 20.81 12.73 -2.20
CA PRO A 180 22.14 12.99 -1.67
C PRO A 180 22.16 13.44 -0.20
N ALA A 181 21.02 13.85 0.36
CA ALA A 181 20.90 14.31 1.74
C ALA A 181 20.45 13.20 2.70
N ASN A 182 20.32 11.96 2.23
CA ASN A 182 19.84 10.85 3.04
C ASN A 182 20.85 10.49 4.15
N VAL A 183 20.59 10.99 5.36
CA VAL A 183 21.51 10.84 6.51
C VAL A 183 21.77 9.37 6.85
N GLU A 184 20.76 8.51 6.74
CA GLU A 184 20.93 7.09 7.04
C GLU A 184 21.83 6.39 6.03
N ALA A 185 21.70 6.69 4.74
CA ALA A 185 22.56 6.13 3.69
C ALA A 185 24.03 6.59 3.82
N VAL A 186 24.26 7.82 4.31
CA VAL A 186 25.62 8.35 4.55
C VAL A 186 26.30 7.67 5.76
N MET A 187 25.53 7.24 6.76
CA MET A 187 26.06 6.68 8.01
C MET A 187 26.25 5.16 8.00
N MET A 188 25.72 4.46 6.99
CA MET A 188 25.80 3.00 6.82
C MET A 188 27.02 2.58 6.00
#